data_AF-A0A0Q7RI42-F1
#
_entry.id   AF-A0A0Q7RI42-F1
#
_cell.length_a   1.000
_cell.length_b   1.000
_cell.length_c   1.000
_cell.angle_alpha   90.00
_cell.angle_beta   90.00
_cell.angle_gamma   90.00
#
_symmetry.space_group_name_H-M   'P 1'
#
loop_
_entity.id
_entity.type
_entity.pdbx_description
1 polymer ?
#
loop_
_entity_poly.entity_id
_entity_poly.type
_entity_poly.pdbx_seq_one_letter_code
_entity_poly.pdbx_strand_id
1 'polypeptide(L)'
;MPMPSELRAYAGRYDSRETGSPAEVTAANDGVAVRFGRGSLKRLELARVSRDVFRCGSMIARFQRNAAGDVVAFSYSDPLLRRLEFTRPAGA
;
A
#
# COMPACT_ATOMS: atom_id res chain seq x y z
N MET A 1 6.62 -18.95 11.27
CA MET A 1 5.43 -18.32 11.88
C MET A 1 4.44 -17.99 10.76
N PRO A 2 3.15 -18.32 10.90
CA PRO A 2 2.17 -17.93 9.89
C PRO A 2 2.10 -16.39 9.83
N MET A 3 2.32 -15.84 8.65
CA MET A 3 2.07 -14.42 8.41
C MET A 3 0.57 -14.16 8.67
N PRO A 4 0.18 -13.06 9.33
CA PRO A 4 -1.22 -12.77 9.57
C PRO A 4 -1.98 -12.78 8.24
N SER A 5 -2.95 -13.68 8.09
CA SER A 5 -3.75 -13.84 6.86
C SER A 5 -4.37 -12.52 6.39
N GLU A 6 -4.67 -11.62 7.33
CA GLU A 6 -5.15 -10.26 7.06
C GLU A 6 -4.15 -9.41 6.26
N LEU A 7 -2.84 -9.51 6.51
CA LEU A 7 -1.84 -8.70 5.82
C LEU A 7 -1.73 -9.07 4.33
N ARG A 8 -2.01 -10.33 4.00
CA ARG A 8 -2.08 -10.80 2.60
C ARG A 8 -3.20 -10.11 1.82
N ALA A 9 -4.26 -9.64 2.48
CA ALA A 9 -5.35 -8.92 1.80
C ALA A 9 -4.91 -7.57 1.21
N TYR A 10 -3.86 -6.96 1.77
CA TYR A 10 -3.28 -5.70 1.28
C TYR A 10 -2.18 -5.92 0.24
N ALA A 11 -1.60 -7.12 0.19
CA ALA A 11 -0.57 -7.43 -0.79
C ALA A 11 -1.16 -7.44 -2.22
N GLY A 12 -0.39 -6.95 -3.19
CA GLY A 12 -0.80 -6.89 -4.58
C GLY A 12 -0.22 -5.71 -5.32
N ARG A 13 -0.53 -5.63 -6.61
CA ARG A 13 -0.16 -4.52 -7.47
C ARG A 13 -1.28 -3.49 -7.52
N TYR A 14 -0.91 -2.22 -7.45
CA TYR A 14 -1.80 -1.09 -7.55
C TYR A 14 -1.21 -0.12 -8.58
N ASP A 15 -2.05 0.48 -9.40
CA ASP A 15 -1.62 1.46 -10.39
C ASP A 15 -2.03 2.85 -9.93
N SER A 16 -1.14 3.81 -10.12
CA SER A 16 -1.42 5.23 -9.88
C SER A 16 -1.57 5.95 -11.22
N ARG A 17 -2.72 6.58 -11.41
CA ARG A 17 -2.97 7.44 -12.58
C ARG A 17 -2.11 8.71 -12.53
N GLU A 18 -1.74 9.16 -11.34
CA GLU A 18 -0.98 10.40 -11.15
C GLU A 18 0.50 10.24 -11.47
N THR A 19 1.11 9.14 -11.01
CA THR A 19 2.55 8.90 -11.20
C THR A 19 2.86 8.10 -12.47
N GLY A 20 1.83 7.51 -13.11
CA GLY A 20 1.98 6.60 -14.25
C GLY A 20 2.78 5.33 -13.93
N SER A 21 3.08 5.08 -12.66
CA SER A 21 3.91 3.97 -12.19
C SER A 21 3.12 3.09 -11.21
N PRO A 22 3.21 1.75 -11.33
CA PRO A 22 2.58 0.86 -10.38
C PRO A 22 3.32 0.89 -9.04
N ALA A 23 2.58 0.72 -7.96
CA ALA A 23 3.08 0.35 -6.65
C ALA A 23 2.78 -1.12 -6.36
N GLU A 24 3.78 -1.82 -5.84
CA GLU A 24 3.64 -3.19 -5.38
C GLU A 24 3.67 -3.21 -3.86
N VAL A 25 2.64 -3.80 -3.26
CA VAL A 25 2.50 -3.97 -1.83
C VAL A 25 2.76 -5.44 -1.50
N THR A 26 3.61 -5.71 -0.53
CA THR A 26 3.86 -7.05 0.01
C THR A 26 3.62 -7.06 1.51
N ALA A 27 3.09 -8.16 2.05
CA ALA A 27 2.99 -8.33 3.50
C ALA A 27 4.40 -8.40 4.13
N ALA A 28 4.57 -7.73 5.28
CA ALA A 28 5.80 -7.75 6.08
C ALA A 28 5.46 -8.21 7.52
N ASN A 29 6.48 -8.46 8.34
CA ASN A 29 6.27 -8.99 9.70
C ASN A 29 5.43 -8.04 10.58
N ASP A 30 5.63 -6.73 10.48
CA ASP A 30 4.98 -5.70 11.32
C ASP A 30 3.89 -4.89 10.57
N GLY A 31 3.60 -5.26 9.31
CA GLY A 31 2.67 -4.51 8.48
C GLY A 31 2.82 -4.79 6.99
N VAL A 32 3.06 -3.75 6.20
CA VAL A 32 3.17 -3.87 4.73
C VAL A 32 4.44 -3.19 4.24
N ALA A 33 5.00 -3.73 3.16
CA ALA A 33 6.09 -3.10 2.44
C ALA A 33 5.59 -2.62 1.08
N VAL A 34 5.85 -1.35 0.74
CA VAL A 34 5.42 -0.72 -0.51
C VAL A 34 6.65 -0.45 -1.37
N ARG A 35 6.57 -0.83 -2.65
CA ARG A 35 7.61 -0.62 -3.65
C ARG A 35 7.02 0.14 -4.84
N PHE A 36 7.51 1.34 -5.10
CA PHE A 36 7.05 2.17 -6.21
C PHE A 36 7.91 1.95 -7.46
N GLY A 37 7.30 1.51 -8.56
CA GLY A 37 7.85 1.54 -9.93
C GLY A 37 9.21 0.87 -10.19
N ARG A 38 9.72 1.06 -11.42
CA ARG A 38 11.10 0.69 -11.84
C ARG A 38 12.06 1.80 -11.46
N GLY A 39 12.51 1.80 -10.22
CA GLY A 39 13.60 2.65 -9.77
C GLY A 39 14.26 2.07 -8.53
N SER A 40 15.46 2.54 -8.22
CA SER A 40 16.21 2.20 -6.99
C SER A 40 15.52 2.66 -5.70
N LEU A 41 14.29 3.17 -5.80
CA LEU A 41 13.48 3.64 -4.68
C LEU A 41 13.14 2.45 -3.79
N LYS A 42 13.80 2.47 -2.64
CA LYS A 42 13.76 1.49 -1.56
C LYS A 42 12.33 1.05 -1.28
N ARG A 43 12.14 -0.27 -1.18
CA ARG A 43 11.04 -0.87 -0.44
C ARG A 43 10.85 -0.11 0.87
N LEU A 44 9.67 0.46 1.10
CA LEU A 44 9.31 1.14 2.33
C LEU A 44 8.51 0.20 3.20
N GLU A 45 9.00 -0.09 4.41
CA GLU A 45 8.27 -0.88 5.40
C GLU A 45 7.42 0.04 6.27
N LEU A 46 6.11 -0.18 6.25
CA LEU A 46 5.11 0.57 6.99
C LEU A 46 4.49 -0.34 8.05
N ALA A 47 4.59 0.08 9.30
CA ALA A 47 4.00 -0.61 10.44
C ALA A 47 2.49 -0.36 10.52
N ARG A 48 1.72 -1.36 10.93
CA ARG A 48 0.27 -1.20 11.14
C ARG A 48 0.00 -0.30 12.36
N VAL A 49 -0.77 0.76 12.16
CA VAL A 49 -1.20 1.65 13.25
C VAL A 49 -2.63 1.35 13.65
N SER A 50 -3.47 1.17 12.64
CA SER A 50 -4.90 0.86 12.79
C SER A 50 -5.31 -0.10 11.68
N ARG A 51 -6.56 -0.58 11.72
CA ARG A 51 -7.15 -1.29 10.58
C ARG A 51 -7.05 -0.39 9.33
N ASP A 52 -6.47 -0.94 8.27
CA ASP A 52 -6.28 -0.27 6.97
C ASP A 52 -5.36 0.97 6.98
N VAL A 53 -4.67 1.28 8.09
CA VAL A 53 -3.74 2.42 8.18
C VAL A 53 -2.36 1.96 8.62
N PHE A 54 -1.37 2.28 7.80
CA PHE A 54 0.03 1.91 8.01
C PHE A 54 0.90 3.16 7.95
N ARG A 55 1.97 3.21 8.76
CA ARG A 55 2.87 4.37 8.80
C ARG A 55 4.33 3.97 8.96
N CYS A 56 5.23 4.85 8.54
CA CYS A 56 6.64 4.82 8.87
C CYS A 56 7.15 6.25 8.99
N GLY A 57 7.49 6.69 10.22
CA GLY A 57 7.77 8.09 10.50
C GLY A 57 6.60 8.99 10.08
N SER A 58 6.87 9.93 9.18
CA SER A 58 5.87 10.89 8.63
C SER A 58 5.11 10.36 7.40
N MET A 59 5.44 9.17 6.91
CA MET A 59 4.79 8.54 5.76
C MET A 59 3.57 7.76 6.22
N ILE A 60 2.45 7.91 5.52
CA ILE A 60 1.18 7.25 5.87
C ILE A 60 0.58 6.61 4.61
N ALA A 61 0.28 5.31 4.68
CA ALA A 61 -0.54 4.61 3.71
C ALA A 61 -1.91 4.27 4.30
N ARG A 62 -2.98 4.65 3.60
CA ARG A 62 -4.36 4.35 3.99
C ARG A 62 -5.03 3.52 2.91
N PHE A 63 -5.39 2.30 3.24
CA PHE A 63 -6.09 1.39 2.35
C PHE A 63 -7.59 1.62 2.41
N GLN A 64 -8.25 1.44 1.28
CA GLN A 64 -9.69 1.54 1.13
C GLN A 64 -10.24 0.19 0.67
N ARG A 65 -11.36 -0.19 1.28
CA ARG A 65 -12.07 -1.42 0.97
C ARG A 65 -13.39 -1.11 0.27
N ASN A 66 -13.81 -2.02 -0.62
CA ASN A 66 -15.14 -1.97 -1.22
C ASN A 66 -16.21 -2.49 -0.23
N ALA A 67 -17.47 -2.52 -0.67
CA ALA A 67 -18.59 -3.03 0.13
C ALA A 67 -18.49 -4.53 0.45
N ALA A 68 -17.76 -5.31 -0.35
CA ALA A 68 -17.47 -6.72 -0.09
C ALA A 68 -16.34 -6.92 0.94
N GLY A 69 -15.66 -5.84 1.36
CA GLY A 69 -14.54 -5.89 2.30
C GLY A 69 -13.18 -6.11 1.63
N ASP A 70 -13.09 -6.15 0.30
CA ASP A 70 -11.83 -6.28 -0.43
C ASP A 70 -11.08 -4.97 -0.52
N VAL A 71 -9.76 -5.03 -0.35
CA VAL A 71 -8.89 -3.87 -0.54
C VAL A 71 -8.82 -3.53 -2.03
N VAL A 72 -9.32 -2.35 -2.41
CA VAL A 72 -9.40 -1.91 -3.81
C VAL A 72 -8.50 -0.73 -4.13
N ALA A 73 -8.07 0.04 -3.13
CA ALA A 73 -7.21 1.19 -3.33
C ALA A 73 -6.37 1.47 -2.08
N PHE A 74 -5.35 2.29 -2.23
CA PHE A 74 -4.70 2.97 -1.12
C PHE A 74 -4.25 4.36 -1.51
N SER A 75 -4.20 5.25 -0.52
CA SER A 75 -3.55 6.55 -0.64
C SER A 75 -2.25 6.54 0.14
N TYR A 76 -1.21 7.15 -0.42
CA TYR A 76 0.09 7.32 0.21
C TYR A 76 0.39 8.81 0.36
N SER A 77 0.77 9.25 1.55
CA SER A 77 1.13 10.65 1.81
C SER A 77 2.48 10.71 2.52
N ASP A 78 3.31 11.67 2.12
CA ASP A 78 4.56 12.00 2.80
C ASP A 78 4.73 13.54 2.86
N PRO A 79 5.71 14.07 3.62
CA PRO A 79 5.88 15.51 3.79
C PRO A 79 6.13 16.27 2.48
N LEU A 80 6.68 15.62 1.47
CA LEU A 80 7.02 16.18 0.16
C LEU A 80 5.88 15.96 -0.84
N LEU A 81 5.26 14.78 -0.85
CA LEU A 81 4.15 14.45 -1.76
C LEU A 81 2.80 14.56 -1.05
N ARG A 82 1.99 15.52 -1.47
CA ARG A 82 0.60 15.67 -1.03
C ARG A 82 -0.26 14.59 -1.69
N ARG A 83 -0.41 13.47 -0.96
CA ARG A 83 -1.38 12.39 -1.19
C ARG A 83 -1.42 11.87 -2.63
N LEU A 84 -0.66 10.81 -2.89
CA LEU A 84 -0.78 10.01 -4.09
C LEU A 84 -1.85 8.94 -3.93
N GLU A 85 -2.65 8.72 -4.98
CA GLU A 85 -3.67 7.67 -5.00
C GLU A 85 -3.26 6.50 -5.92
N PHE A 86 -3.50 5.29 -5.42
CA PHE A 86 -3.20 4.02 -6.07
C PHE A 86 -4.43 3.12 -6.02
N THR A 87 -4.85 2.58 -7.15
CA THR A 87 -6.02 1.69 -7.26
C THR A 87 -5.58 0.33 -7.75
N ARG A 88 -6.16 -0.76 -7.24
CA ARG A 88 -5.96 -2.08 -7.84
C ARG A 88 -6.51 -2.05 -9.27
N PRO A 89 -5.74 -2.49 -10.27
CA PRO A 89 -6.30 -2.67 -11.61
C PRO A 89 -7.43 -3.69 -11.51
N ALA A 90 -8.61 -3.30 -11.99
CA ALA A 90 -9.72 -4.24 -12.15
C ALA A 90 -9.39 -5.16 -13.32
N GLY A 91 -8.76 -6.30 -13.04
CA GLY A 91 -8.52 -7.34 -14.03
C GLY A 91 -7.14 -7.98 -13.96
N ALA A 92 -7.13 -9.22 -13.46
CA ALA A 92 -6.55 -10.34 -14.19
C ALA A 92 -7.53 -11.50 -14.07
#